data_AF-A0A524NHH1-F1
#
_entry.id   AF-A0A524NHH1-F1
#
_cell.length_a   1.000
_cell.length_b   1.000
_cell.length_c   1.000
_cell.angle_alpha   90.00
_cell.angle_beta   90.00
_cell.angle_gamma   90.00
#
_symmetry.space_group_name_H-M   'P 1'
#
loop_
_entity.id
_entity.type
_entity.pdbx_description
1 polymer ?
#
loop_
_entity_poly.entity_id
_entity_poly.type
_entity_poly.pdbx_seq_one_letter_code
_entity_poly.pdbx_strand_id
1 'polypeptide(L)'
;MNTEEIKVCVMRVGGTNCDTETQRAFQELGVQAESVHVNELIKHRNLLDYSVLVFPGGFSFGDYVRSGVIFARHLSANLAKEMEKFIDEGRPILGICNGFQILVEYGLLPGFKGISAYPEATLTTNEPAGFKCQWTYLKQENRGKCLFTTKI
;
A
#
# COMPACT_ATOMS: atom_id res chain seq x y z
N MET A 1 2.44 -4.07 -22.34
CA MET A 1 3.49 -4.61 -21.46
C MET A 1 3.32 -6.11 -21.41
N ASN A 2 4.40 -6.86 -21.59
CA ASN A 2 4.38 -8.29 -21.30
C ASN A 2 4.27 -8.44 -19.77
N THR A 3 3.48 -9.40 -19.26
CA THR A 3 3.28 -9.56 -17.81
C THR A 3 4.60 -9.84 -17.08
N GLU A 4 5.52 -10.52 -17.75
CA GLU A 4 6.85 -10.87 -17.25
C GLU A 4 7.76 -9.66 -17.01
N GLU A 5 7.47 -8.49 -17.62
CA GLU A 5 8.22 -7.24 -17.44
C GLU A 5 7.72 -6.42 -16.24
N ILE A 6 6.53 -6.74 -15.72
CA ILE A 6 5.92 -6.00 -14.62
C ILE A 6 6.58 -6.42 -13.31
N LYS A 7 7.23 -5.46 -12.65
CA LYS A 7 7.84 -5.66 -11.33
C LYS A 7 6.97 -5.06 -10.23
N VAL A 8 6.59 -5.89 -9.26
CA VAL A 8 5.74 -5.50 -8.13
C VAL A 8 6.58 -5.53 -6.85
N CYS A 9 6.64 -4.39 -6.16
CA CYS A 9 7.23 -4.31 -4.83
C CYS A 9 6.14 -4.46 -3.78
N VAL A 10 6.17 -5.56 -3.03
CA VAL A 10 5.35 -5.72 -1.82
C VAL A 10 6.17 -5.18 -0.65
N MET A 11 5.86 -3.97 -0.20
CA MET A 11 6.62 -3.29 0.84
C MET A 11 6.27 -3.81 2.22
N ARG A 12 7.29 -4.13 3.02
CA ARG A 12 7.10 -4.56 4.40
C ARG A 12 8.01 -3.86 5.40
N VAL A 13 7.60 -3.92 6.65
CA VAL A 13 8.36 -3.54 7.84
C VAL A 13 8.15 -4.59 8.94
N GLY A 14 8.78 -4.43 10.10
CA GLY A 14 8.41 -5.21 11.28
C GLY A 14 6.91 -5.06 11.59
N GLY A 15 6.21 -6.18 11.78
CA GLY A 15 4.77 -6.22 12.07
C GLY A 15 3.86 -6.34 10.84
N THR A 16 4.37 -6.14 9.62
CA THR A 16 3.70 -6.61 8.41
C THR A 16 3.61 -8.14 8.45
N ASN A 17 2.45 -8.72 8.14
CA ASN A 17 2.23 -10.17 8.22
C ASN A 17 1.47 -10.78 7.04
N CYS A 18 1.01 -9.95 6.10
CA CYS A 18 0.29 -10.41 4.90
C CYS A 18 1.10 -10.27 3.60
N ASP A 19 2.42 -10.06 3.70
CA ASP A 19 3.28 -9.81 2.54
C ASP A 19 3.51 -11.05 1.69
N THR A 20 3.56 -12.24 2.30
CA THR A 20 3.84 -13.50 1.59
C THR A 20 2.70 -13.91 0.67
N GLU A 21 1.46 -13.90 1.16
CA GLU A 21 0.28 -14.20 0.35
C GLU A 21 -0.01 -13.11 -0.68
N THR A 22 0.27 -11.84 -0.35
CA THR A 22 0.15 -10.74 -1.30
C THR A 22 1.14 -10.92 -2.45
N GLN A 23 2.41 -11.24 -2.14
CA GLN A 23 3.42 -11.55 -3.16
C GLN A 23 2.97 -12.74 -4.01
N ARG A 24 2.49 -13.82 -3.39
CA ARG A 24 2.02 -15.01 -4.10
C ARG A 24 0.87 -14.69 -5.06
N ALA A 25 -0.11 -13.91 -4.62
CA ALA A 25 -1.26 -13.53 -5.43
C ALA A 25 -0.84 -12.79 -6.72
N PHE A 26 0.14 -11.90 -6.64
CA PHE A 26 0.69 -11.26 -7.84
C PHE A 26 1.45 -12.25 -8.72
N GLN A 27 2.30 -13.12 -8.16
CA GLN A 27 3.04 -14.12 -8.94
C GLN A 27 2.12 -15.06 -9.74
N GLU A 28 0.93 -15.38 -9.22
CA GLU A 28 -0.08 -16.19 -9.93
C GLU A 28 -0.66 -15.48 -11.17
N LEU A 29 -0.52 -14.15 -11.26
CA LEU A 29 -0.85 -13.38 -12.46
C LEU A 29 0.27 -13.36 -13.51
N GLY A 30 1.40 -14.05 -13.25
CA GLY A 30 2.53 -14.13 -14.16
C GLY A 30 3.42 -12.88 -14.18
N VAL A 31 3.39 -12.07 -13.11
CA VAL A 31 4.27 -10.89 -12.93
C VAL A 31 5.40 -11.17 -11.95
N GLN A 32 6.48 -10.39 -12.01
CA GLN A 32 7.58 -10.48 -11.07
C GLN A 32 7.23 -9.74 -9.78
N ALA A 33 6.90 -10.46 -8.71
CA ALA A 33 6.62 -9.86 -7.40
C ALA A 33 7.62 -10.32 -6.34
N GLU A 34 8.10 -9.38 -5.54
CA GLU A 34 8.97 -9.63 -4.39
C GLU A 34 8.55 -8.80 -3.16
N SER A 35 8.68 -9.41 -1.99
CA SER A 35 8.52 -8.75 -0.69
C SER A 35 9.84 -8.10 -0.27
N VAL A 36 9.83 -6.77 -0.13
CA VAL A 36 11.02 -5.96 0.14
C VAL A 36 10.83 -5.20 1.45
N HIS A 37 11.78 -5.39 2.37
CA HIS A 37 11.80 -4.58 3.58
C HIS A 37 12.17 -3.14 3.24
N VAL A 38 11.46 -2.15 3.78
CA VAL A 38 11.65 -0.73 3.43
C VAL A 38 13.12 -0.26 3.55
N ASN A 39 13.84 -0.75 4.56
CA ASN A 39 15.27 -0.44 4.73
C ASN A 39 16.15 -0.86 3.55
N GLU A 40 15.79 -1.91 2.80
CA GLU A 40 16.50 -2.30 1.58
C GLU A 40 16.25 -1.30 0.44
N LEU A 41 15.02 -0.76 0.35
CA LEU A 41 14.68 0.32 -0.59
C LEU A 41 15.46 1.59 -0.26
N ILE A 42 15.59 1.93 1.03
CA ILE A 42 16.29 3.14 1.46
C ILE A 42 17.80 3.05 1.20
N LYS A 43 18.40 1.87 1.39
CA LYS A 43 19.87 1.73 1.39
C LYS A 43 20.46 1.23 0.07
N HIS A 44 19.74 0.36 -0.63
CA HIS A 44 20.35 -0.52 -1.63
C HIS A 44 19.58 -0.63 -2.94
N ARG A 45 18.38 -0.04 -3.04
CA ARG A 45 17.52 -0.20 -4.23
C ARG A 45 16.90 1.13 -4.64
N ASN A 46 16.36 1.17 -5.85
CA ASN A 46 15.59 2.30 -6.36
C ASN A 46 14.12 1.91 -6.46
N LEU A 47 13.24 2.67 -5.80
CA LEU A 47 11.78 2.46 -5.84
C LEU A 47 11.23 2.50 -7.28
N LEU A 48 11.87 3.28 -8.15
CA LEU A 48 11.47 3.48 -9.54
C LEU A 48 11.86 2.30 -10.46
N ASP A 49 12.52 1.26 -9.94
CA ASP A 49 12.73 0.01 -10.68
C ASP A 49 11.46 -0.85 -10.72
N TYR A 50 10.46 -0.52 -9.89
CA TYR A 50 9.19 -1.24 -9.80
C TYR A 50 8.09 -0.56 -10.61
N SER A 51 7.24 -1.36 -11.25
CA SER A 51 6.07 -0.87 -11.98
C SER A 51 4.86 -0.65 -11.08
N VAL A 52 4.76 -1.40 -9.97
CA VAL A 52 3.64 -1.37 -9.02
C VAL A 52 4.16 -1.41 -7.59
N LEU A 53 3.59 -0.58 -6.72
CA LEU A 53 3.82 -0.66 -5.27
C LEU A 53 2.60 -1.24 -4.57
N VAL A 54 2.85 -2.11 -3.59
CA VAL A 54 1.81 -2.74 -2.80
C VAL A 54 2.18 -2.65 -1.33
N PHE A 55 1.28 -2.07 -0.54
CA PHE A 55 1.32 -2.12 0.91
C PHE A 55 0.33 -3.22 1.37
N PRO A 56 0.84 -4.36 1.87
CA PRO A 56 0.01 -5.47 2.32
C PRO A 56 -0.60 -5.20 3.70
N GLY A 57 -1.41 -6.16 4.17
CA GLY A 57 -2.00 -6.13 5.51
C GLY A 57 -1.03 -6.43 6.65
N GLY A 58 -1.55 -6.29 7.88
CA GLY A 58 -0.86 -6.62 9.13
C GLY A 58 -0.96 -5.54 10.18
N PHE A 59 0.10 -5.39 10.98
CA PHE A 59 0.19 -4.44 12.07
C PHE A 59 1.57 -3.77 12.01
N SER A 60 1.82 -2.96 10.97
CA SER A 60 3.12 -2.31 10.80
C SER A 60 3.53 -1.54 12.06
N PHE A 61 4.73 -1.83 12.56
CA PHE A 61 5.23 -1.34 13.86
C PHE A 61 4.28 -1.60 15.04
N GLY A 62 3.51 -2.69 14.99
CA GLY A 62 2.56 -3.10 16.02
C GLY A 62 1.34 -2.17 16.16
N ASP A 63 1.12 -1.24 15.22
CA ASP A 63 0.11 -0.18 15.32
C ASP A 63 0.18 0.62 16.66
N TYR A 64 1.37 0.71 17.29
CA TYR A 64 1.53 1.19 18.67
C TYR A 64 1.05 2.62 18.92
N VAL A 65 1.07 3.49 17.91
CA VAL A 65 0.60 4.89 18.02
C VAL A 65 -0.78 5.05 17.40
N ARG A 66 -0.89 4.66 16.14
CA ARG A 66 -2.10 4.54 15.33
C ARG A 66 -1.73 3.64 14.16
N SER A 67 -2.71 2.93 13.64
CA SER A 67 -2.47 1.98 12.55
C SER A 67 -1.85 2.66 11.33
N GLY A 68 -0.70 2.15 10.89
CA GLY A 68 0.02 2.65 9.71
C GLY A 68 0.79 3.96 9.87
N VAL A 69 0.61 4.73 10.95
CA VAL A 69 1.23 6.07 11.11
C VAL A 69 2.75 6.02 11.08
N ILE A 70 3.36 5.08 11.82
CA ILE A 70 4.81 5.01 11.92
C ILE A 70 5.41 4.68 10.55
N PHE A 71 4.79 3.77 9.81
CA PHE A 71 5.26 3.41 8.47
C PHE A 71 5.05 4.58 7.49
N ALA A 72 3.90 5.24 7.50
CA ALA A 72 3.66 6.43 6.69
C ALA A 72 4.73 7.51 6.91
N ARG A 73 5.03 7.84 8.18
CA ARG A 73 6.06 8.83 8.51
C ARG A 73 7.47 8.37 8.13
N HIS A 74 7.75 7.08 8.24
CA HIS A 74 9.01 6.50 7.80
C HIS A 74 9.20 6.64 6.28
N LEU A 75 8.15 6.45 5.48
CA LEU A 75 8.16 6.70 4.04
C LEU A 75 8.38 8.19 3.75
N SER A 76 7.64 9.09 4.40
CA SER A 76 7.79 10.54 4.18
C SER A 76 9.19 11.03 4.54
N ALA A 77 9.84 10.43 5.53
CA ALA A 77 11.18 10.82 5.94
C ALA A 77 12.29 10.33 5.00
N ASN A 78 12.11 9.17 4.35
CA ASN A 78 13.22 8.51 3.65
C ASN A 78 12.99 8.30 2.14
N LEU A 79 11.75 8.27 1.67
CA LEU A 79 11.37 7.91 0.29
C LEU A 79 10.37 8.90 -0.32
N ALA A 80 10.21 10.11 0.24
CA ALA A 80 9.20 11.06 -0.21
C ALA A 80 9.34 11.45 -1.70
N LYS A 81 10.57 11.74 -2.15
CA LYS A 81 10.82 12.16 -3.54
C LYS A 81 10.52 11.04 -4.53
N GLU A 82 10.91 9.82 -4.17
CA GLU A 82 10.65 8.63 -4.97
C GLU A 82 9.16 8.31 -5.04
N MET A 83 8.44 8.43 -3.92
CA MET A 83 6.99 8.29 -3.86
C MET A 83 6.27 9.34 -4.71
N GLU A 84 6.66 10.62 -4.60
CA GLU A 84 6.13 11.71 -5.43
C GLU A 84 6.32 11.39 -6.92
N LYS A 85 7.54 11.03 -7.33
CA LYS A 85 7.82 10.67 -8.71
C LYS A 85 7.04 9.43 -9.18
N PHE A 86 6.88 8.43 -8.31
CA PHE A 86 6.08 7.23 -8.62
C PHE A 86 4.62 7.60 -8.93
N ILE A 87 4.08 8.53 -8.15
CA ILE A 87 2.70 9.03 -8.30
C ILE A 87 2.56 9.91 -9.54
N ASP A 88 3.52 10.82 -9.78
CA ASP A 88 3.52 11.72 -10.94
C ASP A 88 3.62 10.95 -12.26
N GLU A 89 4.35 9.83 -12.28
CA GLU A 89 4.40 8.91 -13.43
C GLU A 89 3.13 8.05 -13.59
N GLY A 90 2.14 8.21 -12.70
CA GLY A 90 0.86 7.49 -12.76
C GLY A 90 0.98 6.00 -12.48
N ARG A 91 2.05 5.56 -11.81
CA ARG A 91 2.29 4.15 -11.54
C ARG A 91 1.35 3.64 -10.45
N PRO A 92 0.79 2.42 -10.56
CA PRO A 92 -0.22 1.94 -9.61
C PRO A 92 0.34 1.69 -8.20
N ILE A 93 -0.40 2.16 -7.19
CA ILE A 93 -0.15 1.88 -5.77
C ILE A 93 -1.40 1.22 -5.16
N LEU A 94 -1.22 0.07 -4.51
CA LEU A 94 -2.28 -0.67 -3.83
C LEU A 94 -2.03 -0.73 -2.33
N GLY A 95 -3.05 -0.41 -1.52
CA GLY A 95 -3.01 -0.57 -0.06
C GLY A 95 -4.11 -1.50 0.42
N ILE A 96 -3.75 -2.59 1.13
CA ILE A 96 -4.68 -3.60 1.62
C ILE A 96 -4.68 -3.60 3.15
N CYS A 97 -5.85 -3.49 3.79
CA CYS A 97 -5.98 -3.48 5.25
C CYS A 97 -5.07 -2.40 5.89
N ASN A 98 -3.98 -2.80 6.56
CA ASN A 98 -2.98 -1.87 7.11
C ASN A 98 -2.31 -1.02 6.03
N GLY A 99 -2.11 -1.56 4.83
CA GLY A 99 -1.65 -0.80 3.69
C GLY A 99 -2.55 0.38 3.32
N PHE A 100 -3.88 0.22 3.39
CA PHE A 100 -4.80 1.32 3.14
C PHE A 100 -4.66 2.41 4.21
N GLN A 101 -4.53 2.01 5.48
CA GLN A 101 -4.29 2.92 6.60
C GLN A 101 -2.98 3.71 6.42
N ILE A 102 -1.91 3.05 5.97
CA ILE A 102 -0.63 3.68 5.66
C ILE A 102 -0.79 4.75 4.57
N LEU A 103 -1.51 4.46 3.48
CA LEU A 103 -1.72 5.43 2.40
C LEU A 103 -2.54 6.65 2.83
N VAL A 104 -3.52 6.44 3.72
CA VAL A 104 -4.29 7.53 4.33
C VAL A 104 -3.39 8.38 5.23
N GLU A 105 -2.63 7.75 6.13
CA GLU A 105 -1.74 8.44 7.06
C GLU A 105 -0.54 9.12 6.38
N TYR A 106 -0.15 8.65 5.19
CA TYR A 106 0.85 9.30 4.32
C TYR A 106 0.30 10.60 3.70
N GLY A 107 -1.02 10.75 3.62
CA GLY A 107 -1.68 11.87 2.95
C GLY A 107 -1.93 11.63 1.46
N LEU A 108 -1.76 10.40 0.97
CA LEU A 108 -2.10 10.04 -0.41
C LEU A 108 -3.61 9.87 -0.59
N LEU A 109 -4.28 9.30 0.41
CA LEU A 109 -5.72 9.11 0.43
C LEU A 109 -6.37 9.98 1.52
N PRO A 110 -7.59 10.51 1.30
CA PRO A 110 -8.43 10.32 0.11
C PRO A 110 -7.99 11.15 -1.12
N GLY A 111 -7.05 12.09 -0.94
CA GLY A 111 -6.43 12.83 -2.04
C GLY A 111 -7.38 13.79 -2.77
N PHE A 112 -8.35 14.38 -2.06
CA PHE A 112 -9.39 15.22 -2.68
C PHE A 112 -8.84 16.41 -3.48
N LYS A 113 -7.67 16.92 -3.09
CA LYS A 113 -6.95 18.01 -3.77
C LYS A 113 -5.52 17.61 -4.17
N GLY A 114 -5.27 16.31 -4.30
CA GLY A 114 -3.93 15.75 -4.47
C GLY A 114 -3.32 15.29 -3.15
N ILE A 115 -2.01 15.02 -3.16
CA ILE A 115 -1.25 14.58 -1.97
C ILE A 115 -1.21 15.73 -0.96
N SER A 116 -1.54 15.44 0.29
CA SER A 116 -1.44 16.39 1.39
C SER A 116 -0.21 16.11 2.26
N ALA A 117 0.41 17.15 2.81
CA ALA A 117 1.51 17.01 3.77
C ALA A 117 1.07 16.33 5.09
N TYR A 118 -0.22 16.46 5.41
CA TYR A 118 -0.85 15.87 6.60
C TYR A 118 -2.10 15.07 6.20
N PRO A 119 -2.40 13.96 6.88
CA PRO A 119 -3.57 13.15 6.58
C PRO A 119 -4.85 13.96 6.76
N GLU A 120 -5.70 13.99 5.74
CA GLU A 120 -7.01 14.67 5.76
C GLU A 120 -8.13 13.76 6.30
N ALA A 121 -7.87 12.46 6.41
CA ALA A 121 -8.76 11.48 6.99
C ALA A 121 -7.95 10.44 7.79
N THR A 122 -8.62 9.60 8.56
CA THR A 122 -8.01 8.44 9.23
C THR A 122 -9.03 7.33 9.36
N LEU A 123 -8.56 6.10 9.55
CA LEU A 123 -9.41 4.97 9.94
C LEU A 123 -9.36 4.85 11.45
N THR A 124 -10.53 4.71 12.05
CA THR A 124 -10.68 4.67 13.51
C THR A 124 -11.13 3.29 13.98
N THR A 125 -11.26 3.14 15.30
CA THR A 125 -11.79 1.94 15.93
C THR A 125 -13.17 1.60 15.38
N ASN A 126 -13.39 0.31 15.11
CA ASN A 126 -14.68 -0.20 14.65
C ASN A 126 -15.81 0.14 15.63
N GLU A 127 -17.03 0.23 15.12
CA GLU A 127 -18.24 0.28 15.92
C GLU A 127 -19.12 -0.95 15.58
N PRO A 128 -19.40 -1.85 16.55
CA PRO A 128 -18.89 -1.87 17.92
C PRO A 128 -17.39 -2.19 17.98
N ALA A 129 -16.74 -1.73 19.05
CA ALA A 129 -15.31 -1.91 19.27
C ALA A 129 -14.92 -3.40 19.25
N GLY A 130 -13.83 -3.70 18.55
CA GLY A 130 -13.27 -5.04 18.43
C GLY A 130 -12.73 -5.35 17.04
N PHE A 131 -11.85 -6.36 16.96
CA PHE A 131 -11.37 -6.87 15.69
C PHE A 131 -12.48 -7.66 14.98
N LYS A 132 -12.66 -7.42 13.69
CA LYS A 132 -13.67 -8.09 12.86
C LYS A 132 -12.98 -8.98 11.83
N CYS A 133 -13.00 -10.29 12.08
CA CYS A 133 -12.52 -11.32 11.16
C CYS A 133 -13.72 -12.10 10.62
N GLN A 134 -14.23 -11.72 9.46
CA GLN A 134 -15.44 -12.32 8.89
C GLN A 134 -15.46 -12.18 7.37
N TRP A 135 -16.08 -13.15 6.71
CA TRP A 135 -16.45 -13.02 5.30
C TRP A 135 -17.55 -11.96 5.16
N THR A 136 -17.32 -10.96 4.31
CA THR A 136 -18.24 -9.84 4.09
C THR A 136 -18.56 -9.73 2.61
N TYR A 137 -19.84 -9.65 2.26
CA TYR A 137 -20.26 -9.37 0.90
C TYR A 137 -20.03 -7.89 0.58
N LEU A 138 -19.41 -7.63 -0.57
CA LEU A 138 -19.14 -6.28 -1.07
C LEU A 138 -19.86 -6.08 -2.40
N LYS A 139 -20.40 -4.89 -2.60
CA LYS A 139 -20.88 -4.44 -3.91
C LYS A 139 -19.77 -3.64 -4.58
N GLN A 140 -19.42 -4.00 -5.80
CA GLN A 140 -18.45 -3.25 -6.60
C GLN A 140 -19.13 -1.97 -7.13
N GLU A 141 -18.66 -0.81 -6.68
CA GLU A 141 -19.14 0.53 -7.09
C GLU A 141 -18.13 1.25 -8.00
N ASN A 142 -17.19 0.50 -8.59
CA ASN A 142 -16.15 1.07 -9.43
C ASN A 142 -16.74 1.55 -10.77
N ARG A 143 -16.74 2.87 -10.99
CA ARG A 143 -17.18 3.49 -12.26
C ARG A 143 -15.99 3.71 -13.21
N GLY A 144 -15.10 2.72 -13.30
CA GLY A 144 -13.87 2.78 -14.10
C GLY A 144 -12.75 3.67 -13.54
N LYS A 145 -12.83 4.06 -12.26
CA LYS A 145 -11.86 4.96 -11.62
C LYS A 145 -10.71 4.24 -10.92
N CYS A 146 -10.91 2.98 -10.52
CA CYS A 146 -9.88 2.18 -9.85
C CYS A 146 -9.37 1.08 -10.79
N LEU A 147 -8.10 1.15 -11.18
CA LEU A 147 -7.45 0.18 -12.07
C LEU A 147 -7.60 -1.27 -11.58
N PHE A 148 -7.47 -1.49 -10.26
CA PHE A 148 -7.45 -2.82 -9.66
C PHE A 148 -8.80 -3.54 -9.68
N THR A 149 -9.91 -2.80 -9.82
CA THR A 149 -11.25 -3.37 -9.72
C THR A 149 -12.10 -3.11 -10.95
N THR A 150 -11.53 -2.67 -12.09
CA THR A 150 -12.31 -2.30 -13.29
C THR A 150 -12.99 -3.50 -13.96
N LYS A 151 -12.44 -4.71 -13.82
CA LYS A 151 -12.92 -5.92 -14.51
C LYS A 151 -13.60 -6.96 -13.59
N ILE A 152 -13.86 -6.58 -12.35
CA ILE A 152 -14.58 -7.41 -11.37
C ILE A 152 -16.08 -7.24 -11.59
#